data_AF-B7VEG2-F1
#
_entry.id   AF-B7VEG2-F1
#
_cell.length_a   1.000
_cell.length_b   1.000
_cell.length_c   1.000
_cell.angle_alpha   90.00
_cell.angle_beta   90.00
_cell.angle_gamma   90.00
#
_symmetry.space_group_name_H-M   'P 1'
#
loop_
_entity.id
_entity.type
_entity.pdbx_description
1 polymer ?
#
loop_
_entity_poly.entity_id
_entity_poly.type
_entity_poly.pdbx_seq_one_letter_code
_entity_poly.pdbx_strand_id
1 'polypeptide(L)' 'MSQQDAIACLESGKWRFYVSVDGQSVWVIVATSSAGNKYIKTQNDGEHPNNLLSLPECP' A
#
# COMPACT_ATOMS: atom_id res chain seq x y z
N MET A 1 -3.10 7.80 -10.41
CA MET A 1 -2.36 6.51 -10.42
C MET A 1 -3.27 5.46 -9.84
N SER A 2 -3.41 4.31 -10.49
CA SER A 2 -4.21 3.21 -9.95
C SER A 2 -3.42 2.41 -8.90
N GLN A 3 -4.14 1.65 -8.06
CA GLN A 3 -3.49 0.70 -7.15
C GLN A 3 -2.62 -0.31 -7.90
N GLN A 4 -3.03 -0.74 -9.09
CA GLN A 4 -2.28 -1.69 -9.90
C GLN A 4 -0.94 -1.11 -10.40
N ASP A 5 -0.92 0.16 -10.80
CA ASP A 5 0.32 0.85 -11.18
C ASP A 5 1.29 0.92 -10.01
N ALA A 6 0.79 1.26 -8.81
CA ALA A 6 1.62 1.34 -7.61
C ALA A 6 2.17 -0.04 -7.20
N ILE A 7 1.36 -1.11 -7.32
CA ILE A 7 1.81 -2.50 -7.13
C ILE A 7 2.92 -2.82 -8.14
N ALA A 8 2.72 -2.55 -9.43
CA ALA A 8 3.73 -2.82 -10.45
C ALA A 8 5.05 -2.07 -10.20
N CYS A 9 4.98 -0.81 -9.79
CA CYS A 9 6.16 -0.02 -9.42
C CYS A 9 6.91 -0.59 -8.21
N LEU A 10 6.18 -1.02 -7.17
CA LEU A 10 6.76 -1.67 -5.99
C LEU A 10 7.37 -3.03 -6.32
N GLU A 11 6.68 -3.86 -7.12
CA GLU A 11 7.16 -5.18 -7.57
C GLU A 11 8.38 -5.04 -8.48
N SER A 12 8.49 -3.96 -9.25
CA SER A 12 9.66 -3.65 -10.07
C SER A 12 10.91 -3.37 -9.22
N GLY A 13 10.76 -3.04 -7.92
CA GLY A 13 11.87 -2.76 -7.01
C GLY A 13 12.63 -1.45 -7.29
N LYS A 14 12.27 -0.73 -8.36
CA LYS A 14 12.86 0.55 -8.75
C LYS A 14 12.39 1.72 -7.89
N TRP A 15 11.19 1.61 -7.31
CA TRP A 15 10.56 2.69 -6.54
C TRP A 15 10.01 2.14 -5.23
N ARG A 16 10.15 2.92 -4.16
CA ARG A 16 9.54 2.64 -2.86
C ARG A 16 8.68 3.82 -2.46
N PHE A 17 7.46 3.54 -2.03
CA PHE A 17 6.55 4.54 -1.52
C PHE A 17 6.57 4.53 0.00
N TYR A 18 6.40 5.71 0.60
CA TYR A 18 6.19 5.87 2.03
C TYR A 18 5.07 6.88 2.24
N VAL A 19 4.34 6.72 3.34
CA VAL A 19 3.36 7.69 3.82
C VAL A 19 3.90 8.35 5.06
N SER A 20 3.67 9.64 5.25
CA SER A 20 4.03 10.35 6.47
C SER A 20 2.75 10.73 7.21
N VAL A 21 2.58 10.21 8.42
CA VAL A 21 1.43 10.49 9.29
C VAL A 21 1.98 10.85 10.66
N ASP A 22 1.53 11.97 11.23
CA ASP A 22 1.95 12.44 12.56
C ASP A 22 3.49 12.55 12.74
N GLY A 23 4.20 12.93 11.66
CA GLY A 23 5.66 13.00 11.65
C GLY A 23 6.38 11.65 11.57
N GLN A 24 5.64 10.54 11.47
CA GLN A 24 6.19 9.21 11.25
C GLN A 24 6.08 8.81 9.78
N SER A 25 7.23 8.50 9.17
CA SER A 25 7.29 7.94 7.82
C SER A 25 7.17 6.42 7.88
N VAL A 26 6.16 5.88 7.20
CA VAL A 26 5.86 4.45 7.14
C VAL A 26 6.00 3.97 5.72
N TRP A 27 6.73 2.87 5.51
CA TRP A 27 6.89 2.28 4.18
C TRP A 27 5.61 1.61 3.71
N VAL A 28 5.36 1.68 2.41
CA VAL A 28 4.26 1.04 1.74
C VAL A 28 4.74 -0.29 1.13
N ILE A 29 3.99 -1.35 1.37
CA ILE A 29 4.28 -2.72 0.93
C ILE A 29 3.09 -3.32 0.17
N VAL A 30 3.38 -4.25 -0.73
CA VAL A 30 2.34 -5.07 -1.38
C VAL A 30 2.07 -6.28 -0.49
N ALA A 31 0.80 -6.53 -0.20
CA ALA A 31 0.32 -7.70 0.52
C ALA A 31 -0.69 -8.47 -0.32
N THR A 32 -0.87 -9.74 -0.01
CA THR A 32 -1.84 -10.61 -0.67
C THR A 32 -2.87 -11.03 0.35
N SER A 33 -4.15 -10.80 0.04
CA SER A 33 -5.26 -11.20 0.89
C SER A 33 -5.39 -12.72 0.90
N SER A 34 -6.05 -13.30 1.90
CA SER A 34 -6.34 -14.74 1.97
C SER A 34 -7.13 -15.24 0.75
N ALA A 35 -7.84 -14.36 0.06
CA ALA A 35 -8.53 -14.64 -1.20
C ALA A 35 -7.62 -14.59 -2.46
N GLY A 36 -6.32 -14.34 -2.32
CA GLY A 36 -5.35 -14.25 -3.43
C GLY A 36 -5.25 -12.87 -4.09
N ASN A 37 -6.01 -11.88 -3.63
CA ASN A 37 -6.00 -10.53 -4.20
C ASN A 37 -4.84 -9.70 -3.66
N LYS A 38 -4.04 -9.10 -4.55
CA LYS A 38 -2.98 -8.16 -4.17
C LYS A 38 -3.54 -6.80 -3.80
N TYR A 39 -3.05 -6.25 -2.70
CA TYR A 39 -3.40 -4.92 -2.21
C TYR A 39 -2.17 -4.26 -1.61
N ILE A 40 -2.28 -2.96 -1.35
CA ILE A 40 -1.19 -2.17 -0.79
C ILE A 40 -1.53 -1.85 0.68
N LYS A 41 -0.56 -2.02 1.58
CA LYS A 41 -0.68 -1.64 3.00
C LYS A 41 0.60 -1.00 3.50
N THR A 42 0.56 -0.37 4.67
CA THR A 42 1.79 0.12 5.30
C THR A 42 2.50 -1.00 6.05
N GLN A 43 3.81 -0.87 6.25
CA GLN A 43 4.61 -1.85 6.99
C GLN A 43 4.18 -1.97 8.47
N ASN A 44 3.66 -0.89 9.06
CA ASN A 44 3.16 -0.88 10.44
C ASN A 44 1.69 -1.29 10.59
N ASP A 45 0.95 -1.50 9.49
CA ASP A 45 -0.35 -2.18 9.58
C ASP A 45 -0.06 -3.61 10.06
N GLY A 46 -0.35 -3.92 11.32
CA GLY A 46 -0.31 -5.27 11.86
C GLY A 46 -1.36 -6.18 11.18
N GLU A 47 -1.71 -7.28 11.85
CA GLU A 47 -2.74 -8.24 11.40
C GLU A 47 -4.14 -7.61 11.31
N HIS A 48 -4.35 -6.50 12.01
CA HIS A 48 -5.56 -5.68 11.89
C HIS A 48 -5.31 -4.52 10.91
N PRO A 49 -5.99 -4.48 9.77
CA PRO A 49 -5.87 -3.38 8.83
C PRO A 49 -6.51 -2.14 9.47
N ASN A 50 -5.68 -1.19 9.91
CA ASN A 50 -6.16 0.10 10.43
C ASN A 50 -5.85 1.27 9.50
N ASN A 51 -5.24 1.00 8.34
CA ASN A 51 -5.30 1.91 7.21
C ASN A 51 -5.68 1.14 5.96
N LEU A 52 -6.98 0.86 5.83
CA LEU A 52 -7.60 0.84 4.51
C LEU A 52 -7.32 2.22 3.90
N LEU A 53 -6.26 2.32 3.09
CA LEU A 53 -6.19 3.36 2.08
C LEU A 53 -7.39 3.13 1.16
N SER A 54 -8.54 3.67 1.54
CA SER A 54 -9.58 4.05 0.60
C SER A 54 -8.97 5.12 -0.28
N LEU A 55 -8.20 4.67 -1.29
CA LEU A 55 -7.88 5.49 -2.42
C LEU A 55 -9.24 5.89 -3.01
N PRO A 56 -9.59 7.18 -3.07
CA PRO A 56 -10.79 7.59 -3.77
C PRO A 56 -10.71 7.07 -5.21
N GLU A 57 -11.77 6.41 -5.67
CA GLU A 57 -11.94 6.13 -7.10
C GLU A 57 -11.86 7.48 -7.82
N CYS A 58 -10.80 7.68 -8.62
CA CYS A 58 -10.69 8.87 -9.44
C CYS A 58 -11.66 8.74 -10.64
N PRO A 59 -12.53 9.75 -10.88
CA PRO A 59 -13.32 9.87 -12.11
C PRO A 59 -12.45 10.12 -13.35
#